data_AF-A0A4Y7Q0M9-F1
#
_entry.id   AF-A0A4Y7Q0M9-F1
#
_cell.length_a   1.000
_cell.length_b   1.000
_cell.length_c   1.000
_cell.angle_alpha   90.00
_cell.angle_beta   90.00
_cell.angle_gamma   90.00
#
_symmetry.space_group_name_H-M   'P 1'
#
loop_
_entity.id
_entity.type
_entity.pdbx_description
1 polymer ?
#
loop_
_entity_poly.entity_id
_entity_poly.type
_entity_poly.pdbx_seq_one_letter_code
_entity_poly.pdbx_strand_id
1 'polypeptide(L)'
;DACNKCQAIGSSRLYLDLKRRAGDNVPHTNTPHQYLNNLQLRHRLQTKTDDVNAAKLNILSVGRRLGTATQVLDDHKRLVMTIAKADVKGIHRLIATSVRQNISVRQIIERLKNAMEHVYRPRGYTEAEFAMARLCHNI
;
A
#
# COMPACT_ATOMS: atom_id res chain seq x y z
N ASP A 1 -11.29 -24.52 62.69
CA ASP A 1 -9.93 -24.53 62.12
C ASP A 1 -9.81 -25.42 60.90
N ALA A 2 -9.04 -24.99 59.89
CA ALA A 2 -8.77 -25.76 58.68
C ALA A 2 -7.67 -26.82 58.93
N CYS A 3 -7.76 -27.99 58.29
CA CYS A 3 -6.77 -29.06 58.47
C CYS A 3 -5.41 -28.73 57.82
N ASN A 4 -4.34 -29.38 58.28
CA ASN A 4 -2.96 -29.14 57.80
C ASN A 4 -2.80 -29.25 56.27
N LYS A 5 -3.56 -30.14 55.62
CA LYS A 5 -3.57 -30.26 54.14
C LYS A 5 -4.16 -29.01 53.47
N CYS A 6 -5.24 -28.47 54.02
CA CYS A 6 -5.86 -27.24 53.51
C CYS A 6 -4.97 -26.00 53.75
N GLN A 7 -4.26 -25.95 54.88
CA GLN A 7 -3.28 -24.88 55.14
C GLN A 7 -2.10 -24.93 54.16
N ALA A 8 -1.62 -26.14 53.82
CA ALA A 8 -0.53 -26.33 52.87
C ALA A 8 -0.86 -25.87 51.43
N ILE A 9 -2.14 -25.83 51.04
CA ILE A 9 -2.57 -25.32 49.72
C ILE A 9 -2.26 -23.83 49.59
N GLY A 10 -2.46 -23.04 50.65
CA GLY A 10 -2.18 -21.60 50.63
C GLY A 10 -0.70 -21.27 50.36
N SER A 11 0.20 -22.15 50.81
CA SER A 11 1.65 -22.07 50.54
C SER A 11 2.09 -22.78 49.26
N SER A 12 1.20 -23.49 48.57
CA SER A 12 1.55 -24.22 47.35
C SER A 12 1.90 -23.25 46.23
N ARG A 13 2.99 -23.56 45.52
CA ARG A 13 3.45 -22.78 44.37
C ARG A 13 2.37 -22.62 43.30
N LEU A 14 1.57 -23.67 43.06
CA LEU A 14 0.47 -23.62 42.09
C LEU A 14 -0.61 -22.62 42.48
N TYR A 15 -0.99 -22.58 43.76
CA TYR A 15 -1.98 -21.63 44.27
C TYR A 15 -1.47 -20.20 44.21
N LEU A 16 -0.22 -19.96 44.62
CA LEU A 16 0.41 -18.64 44.55
C LEU A 16 0.51 -18.14 43.10
N ASP A 17 0.85 -19.03 42.17
CA ASP A 17 0.94 -18.70 40.75
C ASP A 17 -0.44 -18.36 40.16
N LEU A 18 -1.46 -19.15 40.50
CA LEU A 18 -2.83 -18.92 40.07
C LEU A 18 -3.38 -17.60 40.65
N LYS A 19 -3.12 -17.32 41.93
CA LYS A 19 -3.51 -16.08 42.59
C LYS A 19 -2.84 -14.86 41.96
N ARG A 20 -1.55 -14.95 41.62
CA ARG A 20 -0.80 -13.90 40.92
C ARG A 20 -1.40 -13.63 39.53
N ARG A 21 -1.57 -14.67 38.72
CA ARG A 21 -2.16 -14.55 37.37
C ARG A 21 -3.59 -14.02 37.40
N ALA A 22 -4.36 -14.34 38.45
CA ALA A 22 -5.72 -13.82 38.62
C ALA A 22 -5.73 -12.32 38.98
N GLY A 23 -4.70 -11.83 39.67
CA GLY A 23 -4.53 -10.42 40.02
C GLY A 23 -3.89 -9.56 38.92
N ASP A 24 -3.20 -10.17 37.97
CA ASP A 24 -2.58 -9.45 36.85
C ASP A 24 -3.63 -8.95 35.84
N ASN A 25 -3.42 -7.73 35.32
CA ASN A 25 -4.28 -7.14 34.29
C ASN A 25 -3.94 -7.61 32.88
N VAL A 26 -2.74 -8.17 32.69
CA VAL A 26 -2.27 -8.65 31.39
C VAL A 26 -2.48 -10.16 31.31
N PRO A 27 -3.24 -10.66 30.33
CA PRO A 27 -3.42 -12.09 30.14
C PRO A 27 -2.11 -12.73 29.69
N HIS A 28 -1.79 -13.89 30.24
CA HIS A 28 -0.75 -14.73 29.66
C HIS A 28 -1.19 -15.22 28.26
N THR A 29 -0.24 -15.31 27.32
CA THR A 29 -0.48 -15.58 25.89
C THR A 29 -1.40 -16.78 25.66
N ASN A 30 -1.13 -17.89 26.35
CA ASN A 30 -1.82 -19.17 26.14
C ASN A 30 -2.98 -19.44 27.10
N THR A 31 -3.49 -18.44 27.82
CA THR A 31 -4.63 -18.66 28.73
C THR A 31 -5.95 -18.71 27.94
N PRO A 32 -6.75 -19.78 28.08
CA PRO A 32 -8.09 -19.87 27.50
C PRO A 32 -9.01 -18.75 28.03
N HIS A 33 -9.92 -18.25 27.19
CA HIS A 33 -10.78 -17.11 27.53
C HIS A 33 -11.64 -17.32 28.77
N GLN A 34 -12.08 -18.56 29.01
CA GLN A 34 -12.91 -18.93 30.16
C GLN A 34 -12.21 -18.73 31.52
N TYR A 35 -10.88 -18.61 31.54
CA TYR A 35 -10.09 -18.41 32.76
C TYR A 35 -9.56 -16.99 32.91
N LEU A 36 -9.94 -16.07 32.02
CA LEU A 36 -9.50 -14.68 32.07
C LEU A 36 -10.43 -13.85 32.96
N ASN A 37 -9.84 -12.95 33.75
CA ASN A 37 -10.60 -11.95 34.48
C ASN A 37 -11.11 -10.84 33.52
N ASN A 38 -12.04 -10.00 33.98
CA ASN A 38 -12.63 -8.93 33.17
C ASN A 38 -11.59 -7.91 32.65
N LEU A 39 -10.53 -7.64 33.42
CA LEU A 39 -9.48 -6.69 33.03
C LEU A 39 -8.60 -7.27 31.92
N GLN A 40 -8.27 -8.55 32.02
CA GLN A 40 -7.53 -9.33 31.03
C GLN A 40 -8.30 -9.46 29.72
N LEU A 41 -9.63 -9.68 29.78
CA LEU A 41 -10.49 -9.68 28.60
C LEU A 41 -10.51 -8.32 27.91
N ARG A 42 -10.61 -7.21 28.66
CA ARG A 42 -10.50 -5.85 28.12
C ARG A 42 -9.16 -5.59 27.46
N HIS A 43 -8.07 -5.96 28.12
CA HIS A 43 -6.73 -5.85 27.55
C HIS A 43 -6.63 -6.63 26.23
N ARG A 44 -7.11 -7.88 26.19
CA ARG A 44 -7.10 -8.70 24.98
C ARG A 44 -7.95 -8.08 23.85
N LEU A 45 -9.10 -7.49 24.18
CA LEU A 45 -9.92 -6.76 23.21
C LEU A 45 -9.20 -5.53 22.66
N GLN A 46 -8.51 -4.79 23.53
CA GLN A 46 -7.73 -3.63 23.12
C GLN A 46 -6.60 -4.02 22.19
N THR A 47 -5.79 -5.02 22.56
CA THR A 47 -4.74 -5.58 21.69
C THR A 47 -5.30 -6.00 20.33
N LYS A 48 -6.45 -6.68 20.31
CA LYS A 48 -7.07 -7.08 19.04
C LYS A 48 -7.55 -5.89 18.20
N THR A 49 -8.04 -4.84 18.85
CA THR A 49 -8.43 -3.60 18.17
C THR A 49 -7.20 -2.92 17.56
N ASP A 50 -6.10 -2.89 18.28
CA ASP A 50 -4.82 -2.33 17.81
C ASP A 50 -4.26 -3.15 16.64
N ASP A 51 -4.28 -4.48 16.72
CA ASP A 51 -3.88 -5.39 15.63
C ASP A 51 -4.70 -5.12 14.36
N VAL A 52 -6.02 -4.98 14.49
CA VAL A 52 -6.92 -4.69 13.37
C VAL A 52 -6.61 -3.32 12.77
N ASN A 53 -6.35 -2.31 13.60
CA ASN A 53 -6.01 -0.98 13.12
C ASN A 53 -4.65 -0.97 12.40
N ALA A 54 -3.64 -1.68 12.92
CA ALA A 54 -2.36 -1.85 12.26
C ALA A 54 -2.51 -2.54 10.90
N ALA A 55 -3.35 -3.59 10.82
CA ALA A 55 -3.64 -4.28 9.57
C ALA A 55 -4.34 -3.37 8.55
N LYS A 56 -5.31 -2.55 8.97
CA LYS A 56 -5.99 -1.56 8.10
C LYS A 56 -5.00 -0.55 7.52
N LEU A 57 -4.09 -0.01 8.35
CA LEU A 57 -3.06 0.92 7.91
C LEU A 57 -2.10 0.28 6.89
N ASN A 58 -1.74 -0.98 7.10
CA ASN A 58 -0.92 -1.74 6.15
C ASN A 58 -1.64 -1.90 4.80
N ILE A 59 -2.92 -2.31 4.81
CA ILE A 59 -3.73 -2.44 3.58
C ILE A 59 -3.78 -1.11 2.82
N LEU A 60 -3.99 0.01 3.51
CA LEU A 60 -4.00 1.33 2.88
C LEU A 60 -2.65 1.69 2.25
N SER A 61 -1.55 1.41 2.95
CA SER A 61 -0.19 1.64 2.46
C SER A 61 0.10 0.82 1.20
N VAL A 62 -0.24 -0.47 1.22
CA VAL A 62 -0.11 -1.37 0.07
C VAL A 62 -0.99 -0.90 -1.09
N GLY A 63 -2.23 -0.51 -0.82
CA GLY A 63 -3.15 0.02 -1.83
C GLY A 63 -2.60 1.27 -2.53
N ARG A 64 -1.99 2.20 -1.78
CA ARG A 64 -1.31 3.38 -2.37
C ARG A 64 -0.15 2.99 -3.27
N ARG A 65 0.72 2.07 -2.80
CA ARG A 65 1.87 1.58 -3.58
C ARG A 65 1.42 0.88 -4.86
N LEU A 66 0.39 0.06 -4.78
CA LEU A 66 -0.19 -0.62 -5.94
C LEU A 66 -0.79 0.39 -6.92
N GLY A 67 -1.53 1.39 -6.45
CA GLY A 67 -2.07 2.46 -7.29
C GLY A 67 -0.98 3.21 -8.04
N THR A 68 0.12 3.58 -7.36
CA THR A 68 1.28 4.21 -8.02
C THR A 68 1.92 3.27 -9.05
N ALA A 69 2.11 1.99 -8.71
CA ALA A 69 2.70 1.02 -9.64
C ALA A 69 1.83 0.80 -10.90
N THR A 70 0.51 0.71 -10.73
CA THR A 70 -0.45 0.60 -11.84
C THR A 70 -0.39 1.85 -12.73
N GLN A 71 -0.34 3.04 -12.15
CA GLN A 71 -0.21 4.28 -12.92
C GLN A 71 1.09 4.29 -13.74
N VAL A 72 2.21 3.88 -13.15
CA VAL A 72 3.51 3.78 -13.85
C VAL A 72 3.44 2.77 -15.00
N LEU A 73 2.78 1.62 -14.79
CA LEU A 73 2.58 0.62 -15.84
C LEU A 73 1.71 1.16 -16.99
N ASP A 74 0.65 1.90 -16.69
CA ASP A 74 -0.21 2.50 -17.70
C ASP A 74 0.51 3.60 -18.48
N ASP A 75 1.30 4.43 -17.81
CA ASP A 75 2.16 5.42 -18.47
C ASP A 75 3.17 4.72 -19.40
N HIS A 76 3.76 3.61 -18.97
CA HIS A 76 4.68 2.82 -19.80
C HIS A 76 3.98 2.21 -21.02
N LYS A 77 2.79 1.62 -20.85
CA LYS A 77 1.97 1.11 -21.97
C LYS A 77 1.64 2.23 -22.95
N ARG A 78 1.24 3.41 -22.46
CA ARG A 78 0.96 4.58 -23.30
C ARG A 78 2.19 5.00 -24.09
N LEU A 79 3.36 5.05 -23.46
CA LEU A 79 4.61 5.36 -24.15
C LEU A 79 4.91 4.35 -25.26
N VAL A 80 4.84 3.04 -24.97
CA VAL A 80 5.06 1.98 -25.97
C VAL A 80 4.07 2.07 -27.12
N MET A 81 2.80 2.30 -26.84
CA MET A 81 1.77 2.47 -27.87
C MET A 81 2.00 3.71 -28.74
N THR A 82 2.46 4.82 -28.16
CA THR A 82 2.81 6.03 -28.92
C THR A 82 4.02 5.79 -29.82
N ILE A 83 5.05 5.09 -29.32
CA ILE A 83 6.22 4.70 -30.14
C ILE A 83 5.80 3.79 -31.28
N ALA A 84 4.95 2.79 -31.01
CA ALA A 84 4.50 1.83 -32.01
C ALA A 84 3.63 2.48 -33.11
N LYS A 85 2.93 3.57 -32.80
CA LYS A 85 2.04 4.27 -33.74
C LYS A 85 2.68 5.45 -34.47
N ALA A 86 3.73 6.06 -33.91
CA ALA A 86 4.33 7.26 -34.47
C ALA A 86 5.68 6.94 -35.14
N ASP A 87 5.65 6.78 -36.46
CA ASP A 87 6.87 6.71 -37.28
C ASP A 87 7.46 8.12 -37.47
N VAL A 88 8.04 8.66 -36.41
CA VAL A 88 8.71 9.97 -36.47
C VAL A 88 10.08 9.83 -35.82
N LYS A 89 11.13 9.87 -36.64
CA LYS A 89 12.55 9.82 -36.24
C LYS A 89 12.92 10.77 -35.07
N GLY A 90 12.13 11.83 -34.85
CA GLY A 90 12.27 12.76 -33.72
C GLY A 90 11.92 12.16 -32.35
N ILE A 91 10.94 11.27 -32.27
CA ILE A 91 10.49 10.62 -31.02
C ILE A 91 11.59 9.71 -30.47
N HIS A 92 12.25 8.96 -31.35
CA HIS A 92 13.35 8.07 -30.98
C HIS A 92 14.53 8.83 -30.34
N ARG A 93 14.91 9.99 -30.91
CA ARG A 93 15.94 10.85 -30.31
C ARG A 93 15.51 11.38 -28.96
N LEU A 94 14.27 11.85 -28.83
CA LEU A 94 13.77 12.46 -27.60
C LEU A 94 13.68 11.45 -26.44
N ILE A 95 13.28 10.21 -26.73
CA ILE A 95 13.30 9.10 -25.77
C ILE A 95 14.72 8.72 -25.41
N ALA A 96 15.62 8.54 -26.38
CA ALA A 96 17.02 8.19 -26.13
C ALA A 96 17.72 9.24 -25.23
N THR A 97 17.46 10.53 -25.47
CA THR A 97 18.01 11.61 -24.64
C THR A 97 17.40 11.63 -23.25
N SER A 98 16.10 11.34 -23.12
CA SER A 98 15.43 11.35 -21.82
C SER A 98 15.79 10.14 -20.95
N VAL A 99 16.03 8.98 -21.57
CA VAL A 99 16.59 7.80 -20.89
C VAL A 99 18.01 8.09 -20.39
N ARG A 100 18.87 8.73 -21.20
CA ARG A 100 20.21 9.17 -20.74
C ARG A 100 20.16 10.18 -19.60
N GLN A 101 19.14 11.02 -19.56
CA GLN A 101 18.93 12.02 -18.52
C GLN A 101 18.20 11.46 -17.28
N ASN A 102 17.94 10.15 -17.24
CA ASN A 102 17.29 9.45 -16.13
C ASN A 102 15.94 10.06 -15.71
N ILE A 103 15.18 10.50 -16.71
CA ILE A 103 13.95 11.25 -16.54
C ILE A 103 12.78 10.27 -16.39
N SER A 104 11.84 10.56 -15.47
CA SER A 104 10.65 9.74 -15.29
C SER A 104 9.82 9.61 -16.57
N VAL A 105 9.22 8.43 -16.80
CA VAL A 105 8.38 8.15 -17.99
C VAL A 105 7.28 9.21 -18.18
N ARG A 106 6.68 9.70 -17.09
CA ARG A 106 5.69 10.78 -17.10
C ARG A 106 6.23 12.06 -17.75
N GLN A 107 7.42 12.49 -17.35
CA GLN A 107 8.08 13.67 -17.94
C GLN A 107 8.50 13.42 -19.40
N ILE A 108 8.80 12.17 -19.79
CA ILE A 108 9.05 11.83 -21.20
C ILE A 108 7.77 12.03 -22.03
N ILE A 109 6.62 11.57 -21.52
CA ILE A 109 5.30 11.77 -22.15
C ILE A 109 4.97 13.25 -22.25
N GLU A 110 5.26 14.03 -21.20
CA GLU A 110 4.99 15.47 -21.19
C GLU A 110 5.90 16.24 -22.15
N ARG A 111 7.18 15.88 -22.24
CA ARG A 111 8.09 16.41 -23.26
C ARG A 111 7.66 16.04 -24.68
N LEU A 112 7.10 14.84 -24.87
CA LEU A 112 6.53 14.42 -26.16
C LEU A 112 5.30 15.27 -26.51
N LYS A 113 4.40 15.52 -25.56
CA LYS A 113 3.24 16.41 -25.75
C LYS A 113 3.68 17.82 -26.14
N ASN A 114 4.61 18.42 -25.38
CA ASN A 114 5.12 19.77 -25.66
C ASN A 114 5.86 19.83 -27.01
N ALA A 115 6.64 18.81 -27.35
CA ALA A 115 7.31 18.72 -28.64
C ALA A 115 6.30 18.64 -29.79
N MET A 116 5.17 17.96 -29.60
CA MET A 116 4.09 17.95 -30.59
C MET A 116 3.39 19.30 -30.68
N GLU A 117 3.00 19.95 -29.57
CA GLU A 117 2.36 21.26 -29.60
C GLU A 117 3.23 22.35 -30.25
N HIS A 118 4.56 22.29 -30.10
CA HIS A 118 5.48 23.26 -30.69
C HIS A 118 5.93 22.92 -32.12
N VAL A 119 5.75 21.67 -32.58
CA VAL A 119 6.01 21.26 -33.97
C VAL A 119 4.74 21.33 -34.82
N TYR A 120 3.57 21.29 -34.19
CA TYR A 120 2.27 21.17 -34.85
C TYR A 120 1.62 22.55 -35.10
N ARG A 121 2.05 23.23 -36.19
CA ARG A 121 1.26 24.29 -36.84
C ARG A 121 0.55 23.69 -38.07
N PRO A 122 -0.72 23.25 -37.96
CA PRO A 122 -1.36 22.51 -39.05
C PRO A 122 -1.73 23.44 -40.21
N ARG A 123 -1.17 23.14 -41.38
CA ARG A 123 -1.64 23.66 -42.67
C ARG A 123 -2.22 22.47 -43.45
N GLY A 124 -3.49 22.17 -43.17
CA GLY A 124 -4.23 21.03 -43.74
C GLY A 124 -4.11 19.77 -42.88
N TYR A 125 -5.24 19.30 -42.35
CA TYR A 125 -5.30 18.12 -41.48
C TYR A 125 -5.15 16.83 -42.29
N THR A 126 -4.27 15.94 -41.84
CA THR A 126 -4.34 14.50 -42.20
C THR A 126 -5.09 13.72 -41.11
N GLU A 127 -5.68 12.59 -41.49
CA GLU A 127 -6.54 11.75 -40.64
C GLU A 127 -5.83 11.26 -39.36
N ALA A 128 -4.51 11.06 -39.44
CA ALA A 128 -3.64 10.72 -38.31
C ALA A 128 -3.55 11.85 -37.27
N GLU A 129 -3.62 13.10 -37.72
CA GLU A 129 -3.50 14.26 -36.85
C GLU A 129 -4.84 14.61 -36.18
N PHE A 130 -5.96 14.32 -36.85
CA PHE A 130 -7.29 14.36 -36.26
C PHE A 130 -7.48 13.29 -35.17
N ALA A 131 -6.86 12.11 -35.34
CA ALA A 131 -6.82 11.08 -34.30
C ALA A 131 -5.99 11.51 -33.08
N MET A 132 -4.90 12.24 -33.29
CA MET A 132 -4.05 12.76 -32.23
C MET A 132 -4.74 13.86 -31.40
N ALA A 133 -5.44 14.79 -32.06
CA ALA A 133 -6.23 15.82 -31.38
C ALA A 133 -7.34 15.23 -30.48
N ARG A 134 -8.04 14.19 -30.95
CA ARG A 134 -9.09 13.49 -30.15
C ARG A 134 -8.56 12.77 -28.91
N LEU A 135 -7.30 12.31 -28.94
CA LEU A 135 -6.68 11.62 -27.80
C LEU A 135 -6.22 12.61 -26.72
N CYS A 136 -5.80 13.82 -27.12
CA CYS A 136 -5.42 14.87 -26.18
C CYS A 136 -6.62 15.60 -25.59
N HIS A 137 -7.74 15.70 -26.30
CA HIS A 137 -8.91 16.50 -25.87
C HIS A 137 -9.89 15.75 -24.93
N ASN A 138 -9.76 14.42 -24.77
CA ASN A 138 -10.56 13.60 -23.85
C ASN A 138 -9.88 13.36 -22.49
N ILE A 139 -9.19 14.38 -21.96
CA ILE A 139 -8.79 14.45 -20.54
C ILE A 139 -10.01 14.88 -19.73
#